data_AF-A0A354WRE2-F1
#
_entry.id   AF-A0A354WRE2-F1
#
_cell.length_a   1.000
_cell.length_b   1.000
_cell.length_c   1.000
_cell.angle_alpha   90.00
_cell.angle_beta   90.00
_cell.angle_gamma   90.00
#
_symmetry.space_group_name_H-M   'P 1'
#
loop_
_entity.id
_entity.type
_entity.pdbx_description
1 polymer ?
#
loop_
_entity_poly.entity_id
_entity_poly.type
_entity_poly.pdbx_seq_one_letter_code
_entity_poly.pdbx_strand_id
1 'polypeptide(L)' 'MKSEMWEKLEPMLKEIWDDHDFLLGVKLCVPTEENKKELLDAINCGIVEKESSAISAYAWAIYTDAPFES' A
#
# COMPACT_ATOMS: atom_id res chain seq x y z
N MET A 1 -5.95 -0.62 17.38
CA MET A 1 -7.09 -0.45 16.43
C MET A 1 -6.51 -0.60 15.03
N LYS A 2 -7.03 -1.52 14.20
CA LYS A 2 -6.64 -1.53 12.78
C LYS A 2 -7.23 -0.27 12.11
N SER A 3 -6.53 0.29 11.14
CA SER A 3 -7.02 1.48 10.45
C SER A 3 -8.06 1.09 9.39
N GLU A 4 -9.07 1.93 9.18
CA GLU A 4 -10.22 1.62 8.31
C GLU A 4 -9.79 1.35 6.86
N MET A 5 -8.79 2.08 6.36
CA MET A 5 -8.26 1.88 5.02
C MET A 5 -7.38 0.64 4.89
N TRP A 6 -6.67 0.26 5.95
CA TRP A 6 -5.90 -0.98 5.94
C TRP A 6 -6.80 -2.21 5.80
N GLU A 7 -7.98 -2.19 6.42
CA GLU A 7 -8.96 -3.29 6.32
C GLU A 7 -9.50 -3.48 4.89
N LYS A 8 -9.46 -2.43 4.05
CA LYS A 8 -9.84 -2.51 2.63
C LYS A 8 -8.67 -2.90 1.73
N LEU A 9 -7.48 -2.42 2.06
CA LEU A 9 -6.27 -2.66 1.27
C LEU A 9 -5.68 -4.06 1.49
N GLU A 10 -5.64 -4.55 2.74
CA GLU A 10 -5.04 -5.84 3.11
C GLU A 10 -5.62 -7.03 2.31
N PRO A 11 -6.95 -7.18 2.14
CA PRO A 11 -7.50 -8.27 1.35
C PRO A 11 -7.04 -8.26 -0.11
N MET A 12 -6.97 -7.08 -0.74
CA MET A 12 -6.51 -6.96 -2.13
C MET A 12 -5.02 -7.31 -2.27
N LEU A 13 -4.20 -6.90 -1.31
CA LEU A 13 -2.78 -7.25 -1.31
C LEU A 13 -2.60 -8.77 -1.15
N LYS A 14 -3.41 -9.43 -0.32
CA LYS A 14 -3.38 -10.88 -0.13
C LYS A 14 -3.83 -11.67 -1.35
N GLU A 15 -4.77 -11.14 -2.13
CA GLU A 15 -5.17 -11.73 -3.41
C GLU A 15 -4.01 -11.73 -4.42
N ILE A 16 -3.11 -10.75 -4.34
CA ILE A 16 -1.94 -10.64 -5.21
C ILE A 16 -0.80 -11.50 -4.66
N TRP A 17 -0.47 -11.32 -3.38
CA TRP A 17 0.52 -12.13 -2.68
C TRP A 17 0.30 -12.10 -1.16
N ASP A 18 -0.25 -13.19 -0.60
CA ASP A 18 -0.42 -13.38 0.86
C ASP A 18 0.91 -13.77 1.53
N ASP A 19 1.87 -12.85 1.48
CA ASP A 19 3.18 -12.97 2.10
C ASP A 19 3.34 -11.96 3.25
N HIS A 20 3.84 -12.43 4.39
CA HIS A 20 3.93 -11.62 5.60
C HIS A 20 4.85 -10.40 5.42
N ASP A 21 6.02 -10.60 4.83
CA ASP A 21 7.05 -9.56 4.71
C ASP A 21 6.63 -8.52 3.67
N PHE A 22 5.99 -8.96 2.59
CA PHE A 22 5.36 -8.07 1.62
C PHE A 22 4.29 -7.18 2.26
N LEU A 23 3.32 -7.79 2.96
CA LEU A 23 2.23 -7.04 3.59
C LEU A 23 2.74 -6.06 4.64
N LEU A 24 3.73 -6.48 5.44
CA LEU A 24 4.37 -5.61 6.43
C LEU A 24 5.14 -4.46 5.76
N GLY A 25 5.91 -4.75 4.71
CA GLY A 25 6.66 -3.76 3.95
C GLY A 25 5.77 -2.68 3.34
N VAL A 26 4.68 -3.09 2.67
CA VAL A 26 3.69 -2.15 2.14
C VAL A 26 3.08 -1.31 3.26
N LYS A 27 2.67 -1.94 4.36
CA LYS A 27 2.06 -1.23 5.50
C LYS A 27 2.97 -0.14 6.08
N LEU A 28 4.27 -0.42 6.18
CA LEU A 28 5.27 0.54 6.66
C LEU A 28 5.46 1.72 5.70
N CYS A 29 5.30 1.49 4.40
CA CYS A 29 5.42 2.52 3.38
C CYS A 29 4.15 3.40 3.24
N VAL A 30 2.99 2.94 3.70
CA VAL A 30 1.73 3.73 3.67
C VAL A 30 1.18 4.00 5.08
N PRO A 31 1.88 4.80 5.91
CA PRO A 31 1.56 4.97 7.32
C PRO A 31 0.21 5.67 7.57
N THR A 32 -0.18 6.64 6.73
CA THR A 32 -1.42 7.42 6.92
C THR A 32 -2.62 6.80 6.20
N GLU A 33 -3.83 7.24 6.53
CA GLU A 33 -5.04 6.76 5.82
C GLU A 33 -5.08 7.27 4.39
N GLU A 34 -4.57 8.47 4.14
CA GLU A 34 -4.40 9.05 2.81
C GLU A 34 -3.47 8.21 1.94
N ASN A 35 -2.32 7.78 2.47
CA ASN A 35 -1.39 6.93 1.73
C ASN A 35 -2.02 5.56 1.37
N LYS A 36 -2.75 4.97 2.31
CA LYS A 36 -3.45 3.69 2.07
C LYS A 36 -4.54 3.85 1.01
N LYS A 37 -5.29 4.96 1.07
CA LYS A 37 -6.30 5.30 0.08
C LYS A 37 -5.67 5.50 -1.30
N GLU A 38 -4.56 6.22 -1.38
CA GLU A 38 -3.86 6.46 -2.63
C GLU A 38 -3.40 5.14 -3.28
N LEU A 39 -2.74 4.27 -2.51
CA LEU A 39 -2.30 2.97 -3.03
C LEU A 39 -3.48 2.11 -3.48
N LEU A 40 -4.57 2.09 -2.70
CA LEU A 40 -5.79 1.37 -3.05
C LEU A 40 -6.42 1.89 -4.35
N ASP A 41 -6.51 3.21 -4.50
CA ASP A 41 -7.06 3.86 -5.69
C ASP A 41 -6.15 3.60 -6.91
N ALA A 42 -4.83 3.61 -6.74
CA ALA A 42 -3.86 3.30 -7.79
C ALA A 42 -3.98 1.84 -8.30
N ILE A 43 -4.18 0.88 -7.40
CA ILE A 43 -4.43 -0.53 -7.77
C ILE A 43 -5.77 -0.67 -8.49
N ASN A 44 -6.84 -0.04 -7.98
CA ASN A 44 -8.18 -0.14 -8.56
C ASN A 44 -8.30 0.52 -9.94
N CYS A 45 -7.63 1.64 -10.14
CA CYS A 45 -7.60 2.36 -11.41
C CYS A 45 -6.64 1.74 -12.43
N GLY A 46 -5.88 0.70 -12.06
CA GLY A 46 -4.88 0.08 -12.93
C GLY A 46 -3.68 0.98 -13.23
N ILE A 47 -3.39 1.96 -12.35
CA ILE A 47 -2.18 2.79 -12.41
C ILE A 47 -0.95 1.94 -12.08
N VAL A 48 -1.12 1.01 -11.14
CA VAL A 48 -0.10 0.05 -10.73
C VAL A 48 -0.51 -1.33 -11.21
N GLU A 49 0.44 -2.06 -11.78
CA GLU A 49 0.23 -3.46 -12.16
C GLU A 49 -0.08 -4.31 -10.93
N LYS A 50 -0.93 -5.34 -11.07
CA LYS A 50 -1.29 -6.26 -9.98
C LYS A 50 -0.19 -7.29 -9.71
N GLU A 51 1.02 -6.78 -9.52
CA GLU A 51 2.24 -7.54 -9.27
C GLU A 51 2.88 -6.99 -8.00
N SER A 52 3.39 -7.88 -7.14
CA SER A 52 3.92 -7.49 -5.82
C SER A 52 5.07 -6.49 -5.91
N SER A 53 5.91 -6.60 -6.93
CA SER A 53 7.04 -5.69 -7.18
C SER A 53 6.57 -4.28 -7.54
N ALA A 54 5.57 -4.15 -8.41
CA ALA A 54 5.00 -2.86 -8.81
C ALA A 54 4.31 -2.16 -7.64
N ILE A 55 3.56 -2.91 -6.83
CA ILE A 55 2.90 -2.40 -5.63
C ILE A 55 3.92 -1.95 -4.58
N SER A 56 4.97 -2.73 -4.36
CA SER A 56 6.05 -2.37 -3.43
C SER A 56 6.77 -1.09 -3.88
N ALA A 57 7.02 -0.97 -5.19
CA ALA A 57 7.65 0.22 -5.76
C ALA A 57 6.75 1.47 -5.63
N TYR A 58 5.45 1.35 -5.86
CA TYR A 58 4.51 2.47 -5.71
C TYR A 58 4.32 2.86 -4.24
N ALA A 59 4.20 1.88 -3.33
CA ALA A 59 4.14 2.14 -1.90
C ALA A 59 5.40 2.89 -1.42
N TRP A 60 6.58 2.48 -1.89
CA TRP A 60 7.83 3.20 -1.62
C TRP A 60 7.82 4.62 -2.20
N ALA A 61 7.28 4.82 -3.40
CA ALA A 61 7.15 6.16 -3.98
C ALA A 61 6.27 7.08 -3.11
N ILE A 62 5.11 6.60 -2.65
CA ILE A 62 4.24 7.32 -1.70
C ILE A 62 5.02 7.70 -0.43
N TYR A 63 5.75 6.73 0.14
CA TYR A 63 6.56 6.94 1.33
C TYR A 63 7.62 8.02 1.14
N THR A 64 8.25 8.08 -0.03
CA THR A 64 9.29 9.09 -0.34
C THR A 64 8.72 10.45 -0.73
N ASP A 65 7.50 10.51 -1.25
CA ASP A 65 6.83 11.75 -1.66
C ASP A 65 6.15 12.47 -0.48
N ALA A 66 5.73 11.73 0.54
CA ALA A 66 5.32 12.29 1.82
C ALA A 66 6.58 12.65 2.63
N PRO A 67 7.00 13.94 2.73
CA PRO A 67 8.08 14.29 3.62
C PRO A 67 7.70 13.87 5.04
N PHE A 68 8.63 13.22 5.76
CA PHE A 68 8.51 13.06 7.21
C PHE A 68 8.24 14.44 7.82
N GLU A 69 7.00 14.73 8.20
CA GLU A 69 6.76 15.76 9.20
C GLU A 69 7.30 15.18 10.51
N SER A 70 8.53 15.61 10.83
CA SER A 70 9.22 15.44 12.11
C SER A 70 8.48 16.12 13.25
#